data_AF-A0A938RY65-F1
#
_entry.id   AF-A0A938RY65-F1
#
_cell.length_a   1.000
_cell.length_b   1.000
_cell.length_c   1.000
_cell.angle_alpha   90.00
_cell.angle_beta   90.00
_cell.angle_gamma   90.00
#
_symmetry.space_group_name_H-M   'P 1'
#
loop_
_entity.id
_entity.type
_entity.pdbx_description
1 polymer ?
#
loop_
_entity_poly.entity_id
_entity_poly.type
_entity_poly.pdbx_seq_one_letter_code
_entity_poly.pdbx_strand_id
1 'polypeptide(L)'
;MVHVDETGKTSFYFRHATDGPVFLVGDFCQWQRDHLPMRRTARHEWMLMLRLPPGTYQFRYLAGGRWFTDYAAFGLERNPYGAYNSVLRVPKVRPAVREPARAGRPAAQRLAASA
;
A
#
# COMPACT_ATOMS: atom_id res chain seq x y z
N MET A 1 -9.88 -6.37 -0.41
CA MET A 1 -9.83 -4.90 -0.26
C MET A 1 -8.39 -4.48 -0.10
N VAL A 2 -7.99 -3.40 -0.77
CA VAL A 2 -6.63 -2.85 -0.69
C VAL A 2 -6.68 -1.37 -0.34
N HIS A 3 -5.78 -0.93 0.54
CA HIS A 3 -5.59 0.46 0.92
C HIS A 3 -4.15 0.88 0.68
N VAL A 4 -3.95 2.09 0.15
CA VAL A 4 -2.64 2.70 -0.05
C VAL A 4 -2.62 4.00 0.74
N ASP A 5 -1.64 4.17 1.62
CA ASP A 5 -1.46 5.44 2.33
C ASP A 5 -0.58 6.44 1.54
N GLU A 6 -0.48 7.66 2.05
CA GLU A 6 0.30 8.74 1.44
C GLU A 6 1.80 8.42 1.33
N THR A 7 2.30 7.41 2.04
CA THR A 7 3.70 6.95 2.00
C THR A 7 3.93 5.80 1.03
N GLY A 8 2.90 5.32 0.33
CA GLY A 8 2.98 4.16 -0.55
C GLY A 8 2.98 2.82 0.19
N LYS A 9 2.74 2.83 1.51
CA LYS A 9 2.48 1.60 2.25
C LYS A 9 1.10 1.09 1.84
N THR A 10 1.08 -0.15 1.37
CA THR A 10 -0.10 -0.81 0.83
C THR A 10 -0.52 -1.94 1.76
N SER A 11 -1.74 -1.90 2.25
CA SER A 11 -2.35 -2.91 3.10
C SER A 11 -3.41 -3.68 2.32
N PHE A 12 -3.24 -4.99 2.24
CA PHE A 12 -4.16 -5.92 1.58
C PHE A 12 -4.96 -6.69 2.63
N TYR A 13 -6.26 -6.81 2.41
CA TYR A 13 -7.20 -7.51 3.27
C TYR A 13 -8.04 -8.50 2.48
N PHE A 14 -8.13 -9.72 2.98
CA PHE A 14 -8.98 -10.78 2.44
C PHE A 14 -9.90 -11.32 3.53
N ARG A 15 -11.21 -11.25 3.29
CA ARG A 15 -12.26 -11.52 4.30
C ARG A 15 -13.12 -12.75 4.01
N HIS A 16 -12.83 -13.51 2.97
CA HIS A 16 -13.59 -14.73 2.70
C HIS A 16 -13.12 -15.88 3.59
N ALA A 17 -14.07 -16.73 3.98
CA ALA A 17 -13.77 -17.98 4.65
C ALA A 17 -12.96 -18.90 3.71
N THR A 18 -11.98 -19.60 4.27
CA THR A 18 -11.09 -20.53 3.58
C THR A 18 -10.50 -21.48 4.61
N ASP A 19 -10.36 -22.75 4.24
CA ASP A 19 -9.79 -23.79 5.09
C ASP A 19 -8.26 -23.93 4.92
N GLY A 20 -7.67 -23.14 4.02
CA GLY A 20 -6.24 -23.16 3.72
C GLY A 20 -5.56 -21.78 3.81
N PRO A 21 -4.23 -21.75 3.62
CA PRO A 21 -3.46 -20.51 3.63
C PRO A 21 -3.92 -19.55 2.54
N VAL A 22 -3.68 -18.27 2.78
CA VAL A 22 -3.96 -17.20 1.83
C VAL A 22 -2.65 -16.55 1.40
N PHE A 23 -2.46 -16.45 0.09
CA PHE A 23 -1.32 -15.77 -0.52
C PHE A 23 -1.80 -14.60 -1.35
N LEU A 24 -1.01 -13.53 -1.33
CA LEU A 24 -1.14 -12.43 -2.28
C LEU A 24 -0.25 -12.74 -3.49
N VAL A 25 -0.81 -12.73 -4.70
CA VAL A 25 -0.05 -13.08 -5.91
C VAL A 25 -0.26 -12.00 -6.97
N GLY A 26 0.82 -11.46 -7.51
CA GLY A 26 0.76 -10.38 -8.50
C GLY A 26 2.12 -9.98 -9.03
N ASP A 27 2.17 -8.85 -9.72
CA ASP A 27 3.37 -8.37 -10.41
C ASP A 27 4.58 -8.19 -9.46
N PHE A 28 4.35 -7.71 -8.24
CA PHE A 28 5.39 -7.50 -7.22
C PHE A 28 6.04 -8.78 -6.67
N CYS A 29 5.47 -9.95 -6.96
CA CYS A 29 6.10 -11.26 -6.70
C CYS A 29 6.22 -12.10 -7.98
N GLN A 30 6.16 -11.47 -9.16
CA GLN A 30 6.24 -12.16 -10.46
C GLN A 30 5.26 -13.32 -10.59
N TRP A 31 4.07 -13.18 -10.00
CA TRP A 31 3.03 -14.22 -9.98
C TRP A 31 3.42 -15.55 -9.33
N GLN A 32 4.47 -15.58 -8.51
CA GLN A 32 4.81 -16.74 -7.66
C GLN A 32 3.78 -16.91 -6.55
N ARG A 33 3.29 -18.15 -6.38
CA ARG A 33 2.07 -18.47 -5.61
C ARG A 33 2.29 -18.58 -4.10
N ASP A 34 3.54 -18.73 -3.68
CA ASP A 34 3.96 -19.07 -2.31
C ASP A 34 4.87 -18.02 -1.66
N HIS A 35 5.21 -16.94 -2.37
CA HIS A 35 6.16 -15.92 -1.91
C HIS A 35 5.60 -14.94 -0.87
N LEU A 36 4.30 -14.68 -0.87
CA LEU A 36 3.69 -13.62 -0.04
C LEU A 36 2.50 -14.16 0.77
N PRO A 37 2.75 -14.97 1.81
CA PRO A 37 1.70 -15.46 2.71
C PRO A 37 1.08 -14.32 3.51
N MET A 38 -0.24 -14.30 3.58
CA MET A 38 -1.01 -13.36 4.42
C MET A 38 -1.16 -13.91 5.83
N ARG A 39 -1.21 -13.01 6.82
CA ARG A 39 -1.39 -13.39 8.23
C ARG A 39 -2.85 -13.26 8.63
N ARG A 40 -3.37 -14.27 9.33
CA ARG A 40 -4.70 -14.20 9.94
C ARG A 40 -4.68 -13.26 11.13
N THR A 41 -5.65 -12.34 11.19
CA THR A 41 -5.81 -11.36 12.26
C THR A 41 -6.78 -11.88 13.33
N ALA A 42 -6.81 -11.23 14.49
CA ALA A 42 -7.76 -11.53 15.57
C ALA A 42 -9.24 -11.38 15.17
N ARG A 43 -9.53 -10.65 14.08
CA ARG A 43 -10.90 -10.47 13.54
C ARG A 43 -11.28 -11.52 12.49
N HIS A 44 -10.53 -12.62 12.41
CA HIS A 44 -10.69 -13.68 11.40
C HIS A 44 -10.53 -13.20 9.94
N GLU A 45 -9.84 -12.09 9.72
CA GLU A 45 -9.47 -11.59 8.39
C GLU A 45 -8.03 -11.95 8.05
N TRP A 46 -7.66 -11.96 6.78
CA TRP A 46 -6.28 -12.14 6.34
C TRP A 46 -5.69 -10.80 5.92
N MET A 47 -4.47 -10.49 6.38
CA MET A 47 -3.81 -9.20 6.11
C MET A 47 -2.35 -9.38 5.68
N LEU A 48 -1.91 -8.54 4.75
CA LEU A 48 -0.50 -8.36 4.38
C LEU A 48 -0.23 -6.87 4.13
N MET A 49 0.91 -6.37 4.60
CA MET A 49 1.37 -5.00 4.35
C MET A 49 2.66 -5.03 3.55
N LEU A 50 2.72 -4.26 2.47
CA LEU A 50 3.90 -4.10 1.61
C LEU A 50 4.22 -2.61 1.44
N ARG A 51 5.51 -2.29 1.21
CA ARG A 51 5.90 -1.02 0.61
C ARG A 51 6.20 -1.27 -0.86
N LEU A 52 5.46 -0.61 -1.74
CA LEU A 52 5.59 -0.79 -3.17
C LEU A 52 6.04 0.54 -3.79
N PRO A 53 6.92 0.52 -4.80
CA PRO A 53 7.21 1.71 -5.58
C PRO A 53 5.94 2.28 -6.23
N PRO A 54 5.93 3.58 -6.59
CA PRO A 54 4.86 4.15 -7.39
C PRO A 54 4.70 3.40 -8.71
N GLY A 55 3.46 3.05 -9.04
CA GLY A 55 3.20 2.20 -10.20
C GLY A 55 1.76 1.69 -10.25
N THR A 56 1.45 0.97 -11.33
CA THR A 56 0.22 0.19 -11.46
C THR A 56 0.59 -1.28 -11.46
N TYR A 57 -0.11 -2.07 -10.67
CA TYR A 57 0.15 -3.50 -10.47
C TYR A 57 -1.14 -4.29 -10.62
N GLN A 58 -1.04 -5.50 -11.15
CA GLN A 58 -2.11 -6.49 -11.15
C GLN A 58 -1.87 -7.54 -10.07
N PHE A 59 -2.94 -8.00 -9.42
CA PHE A 59 -2.87 -9.02 -8.39
C PHE A 59 -4.18 -9.81 -8.22
N ARG A 60 -4.09 -10.97 -7.56
CA ARG A 60 -5.18 -11.79 -7.07
C ARG A 60 -4.81 -12.41 -5.72
N TYR A 61 -5.80 -12.92 -4.99
CA TYR A 61 -5.57 -13.77 -3.82
C TYR A 61 -5.65 -15.24 -4.21
N LEU A 62 -4.75 -16.06 -3.67
CA LEU A 62 -4.83 -17.51 -3.74
C LEU A 62 -5.12 -18.03 -2.33
N ALA A 63 -6.38 -18.41 -2.07
CA ALA A 63 -6.84 -18.85 -0.76
C ALA A 63 -7.33 -20.30 -0.83
N GLY A 64 -6.72 -21.20 -0.05
CA GLY A 64 -7.08 -22.61 -0.06
C GLY A 64 -7.02 -23.25 -1.47
N GLY A 65 -6.07 -22.79 -2.31
CA GLY A 65 -5.91 -23.25 -3.69
C GLY A 65 -6.87 -22.62 -4.71
N ARG A 66 -7.77 -21.72 -4.28
CA ARG A 66 -8.73 -21.03 -5.16
C ARG A 66 -8.34 -19.59 -5.40
N TRP A 67 -8.58 -19.10 -6.62
CA TRP A 67 -8.29 -17.73 -7.02
C TRP A 67 -9.44 -16.78 -6.71
N PHE A 68 -9.12 -15.64 -6.12
CA PHE A 68 -10.07 -14.58 -5.79
C PHE A 68 -9.61 -13.23 -6.34
N THR A 69 -10.56 -12.50 -6.91
CA THR A 69 -10.36 -11.16 -7.45
C THR A 69 -10.95 -10.14 -6.49
N ASP A 70 -10.22 -9.05 -6.25
CA ASP A 70 -10.68 -7.96 -5.42
C ASP A 70 -11.48 -6.95 -6.25
N TYR A 71 -12.79 -7.13 -6.31
CA TYR A 71 -13.70 -6.23 -7.02
C TYR A 71 -13.80 -4.84 -6.37
N ALA A 72 -13.28 -4.67 -5.16
CA ALA A 72 -13.20 -3.39 -4.47
C ALA A 72 -11.83 -2.69 -4.63
N ALA A 73 -10.92 -3.23 -5.45
CA ALA A 73 -9.64 -2.61 -5.76
C ALA A 73 -9.81 -1.39 -6.71
N PHE A 74 -8.69 -0.81 -7.17
CA PHE A 74 -8.70 0.39 -8.02
C PHE A 74 -9.21 0.14 -9.44
N GLY A 75 -9.46 -1.12 -9.80
CA GLY A 75 -9.96 -1.52 -11.11
C GLY A 75 -9.78 -3.01 -11.35
N LEU A 76 -10.15 -3.44 -12.54
CA LEU A 76 -10.05 -4.83 -13.01
C LEU A 76 -9.37 -4.85 -14.37
N GLU A 77 -8.52 -5.85 -14.59
CA GLU A 77 -7.89 -6.12 -15.89
C GLU A 77 -8.25 -7.54 -16.34
N ARG A 78 -8.66 -7.72 -17.59
CA ARG A 78 -9.03 -9.05 -18.10
C ARG A 78 -7.77 -9.90 -18.26
N ASN A 79 -7.78 -11.11 -17.72
CA ASN A 79 -6.66 -12.03 -17.84
C ASN A 79 -6.90 -13.08 -18.95
N PRO A 80 -5.84 -13.74 -19.46
CA PRO A 80 -5.94 -14.72 -20.54
C PRO A 80 -6.79 -15.97 -20.20
N TYR A 81 -7.10 -16.19 -18.92
CA TYR A 81 -7.85 -17.35 -18.43
C TYR A 81 -9.35 -17.09 -18.34
N GLY A 82 -9.86 -16.02 -18.97
CA GLY A 82 -11.28 -15.67 -18.96
C GLY A 82 -11.77 -15.10 -17.63
N ALA A 83 -10.86 -14.69 -16.74
CA ALA A 83 -11.17 -14.05 -15.47
C ALA A 83 -10.60 -12.63 -15.41
N TYR A 84 -10.66 -11.99 -14.23
CA TYR A 84 -10.10 -10.66 -14.00
C TYR A 84 -9.01 -10.70 -12.93
N ASN A 85 -7.94 -9.94 -13.16
CA ASN A 85 -6.99 -9.53 -12.15
C ASN A 85 -7.48 -8.22 -11.51
N SER A 86 -7.17 -8.05 -10.23
CA SER A 86 -7.44 -6.80 -9.51
C SER A 86 -6.31 -5.82 -9.78
N VAL A 87 -6.64 -4.54 -9.96
CA VAL A 87 -5.66 -3.47 -10.22
C VAL A 87 -5.38 -2.69 -8.95
N LEU A 88 -4.10 -2.50 -8.65
CA LEU A 88 -3.56 -1.64 -7.60
C LEU A 88 -2.87 -0.43 -8.25
N ARG A 89 -3.13 0.77 -7.72
CA ARG A 89 -2.42 2.00 -8.09
C ARG A 89 -1.70 2.56 -6.87
N VAL A 90 -0.37 2.67 -6.95
CA VAL A 90 0.46 3.27 -5.91
C VAL A 90 0.90 4.67 -6.38
N PRO A 91 0.53 5.75 -5.67
CA PRO A 91 0.82 7.11 -6.10
C PRO A 91 2.32 7.43 -5.96
N LYS A 92 2.79 8.41 -6.75
CA LYS A 92 4.12 8.99 -6.53
C LYS A 92 4.09 9.81 -5.24
N VAL A 93 4.69 9.27 -4.19
CA VAL A 93 4.89 10.01 -2.94
C VAL A 93 5.86 11.15 -3.23
N ARG A 94 5.38 12.39 -3.18
CA ARG A 94 6.30 13.53 -3.07
C ARG A 94 6.74 13.55 -1.61
N PRO A 95 8.05 13.46 -1.29
CA PRO A 95 8.48 13.66 0.07
C PRO A 95 7.97 15.02 0.53
N ALA A 96 7.26 15.07 1.65
CA ALA A 96 6.85 16.32 2.27
C ALA A 96 8.10 17.16 2.49
N VAL A 97 8.20 18.30 1.81
CA VAL A 97 9.23 19.29 2.10
C VAL A 97 8.98 19.70 3.55
N ARG A 98 9.86 19.30 4.47
CA ARG A 98 9.89 19.91 5.80
C ARG A 98 10.28 21.36 5.57
N GLU A 99 9.33 22.29 5.67
CA GLU A 99 9.68 23.71 5.73
C GLU A 99 10.68 23.90 6.87
N PRO A 100 11.83 24.57 6.64
CA PRO A 100 12.71 24.92 7.74
C PRO A 100 11.92 25.81 8.71
N ALA A 101 11.93 25.43 9.99
CA ALA A 101 11.34 26.23 11.05
C ALA A 101 11.79 27.68 10.89
N ARG A 102 10.83 28.61 10.82
CA ARG A 102 11.06 30.06 10.71
C ARG A 102 12.20 30.46 11.64
N ALA A 103 13.32 30.92 11.06
CA ALA A 103 14.37 31.58 11.82
C ALA A 103 13.75 32.78 12.55
N GLY A 104 13.84 32.78 13.88
CA GLY A 104 13.42 33.90 14.70
C GLY A 104 14.15 35.17 14.26
N ARG A 105 13.40 36.26 14.08
CA ARG A 105 13.99 37.58 13.81
C ARG A 105 14.97 37.95 14.94
N PRO A 106 16.18 38.46 14.65
CA PRO A 106 17.04 38.99 15.71
C PRO A 106 16.44 40.29 16.25
N ALA A 107 16.41 40.42 17.58
CA ALA A 107 16.05 41.65 18.27
C ALA A 107 17.15 42.71 18.05
N ALA A 108 16.77 43.87 17.53
CA ALA A 108 17.65 45.02 17.40
C ALA A 108 18.02 45.56 18.78
N GLN A 109 19.30 45.59 19.12
CA GLN A 109 19.82 46.29 20.29
C GLN A 109 19.87 47.79 20.00
N ARG A 110 19.18 48.59 20.82
CA ARG A 110 19.31 50.06 20.85
C ARG A 110 20.65 50.40 21.52
N LEU A 111 21.52 51.10 20.79
CA LEU A 111 22.64 51.83 21.37
C LEU A 111 22.10 53.09 22.05
N ALA A 112 22.27 53.18 23.37
CA ALA A 112 22.12 54.44 24.09
C ALA A 112 23.43 55.23 23.94
N ALA A 113 23.34 56.40 23.31
CA ALA A 113 24.34 57.43 23.43
C ALA A 113 24.04 58.23 24.71
N SER A 114 25.04 58.41 25.57
CA SER A 114 25.04 59.45 26.59
C SER A 114 26.26 60.34 26.35
N ALA A 115 25.98 61.63 26.33
CA ALA A 115 26.93 62.74 26.30
C ALA A 115 27.77 62.85 27.58
#